data_AF-A0A7R9ZPE8-F1
#
_entry.id   AF-A0A7R9ZPE8-F1
#
_cell.length_a   1.000
_cell.length_b   1.000
_cell.length_c   1.000
_cell.angle_alpha   90.00
_cell.angle_beta   90.00
_cell.angle_gamma   90.00
#
_symmetry.space_group_name_H-M   'P 1'
#
loop_
_entity.id
_entity.type
_entity.pdbx_description
1 polymer ?
#
loop_
_entity_poly.entity_id
_entity_poly.type
_entity_poly.pdbx_seq_one_letter_code
_entity_poly.pdbx_strand_id
1 'polypeptide(L)'
;GFTSLNLTKVDVLTGLKEIKIGKAYKRNEEYLTTMPASLKELEEVEVQYEIMPGWTEDITNCTKFDELPLTCQNYILRVQELIGVPIRWIGVGPNRLDVIDRGENWDLANEEDY
;
A
#
# COMPACT_ATOMS: atom_id res chain seq x y z
N GLY A 1 -14.63 6.47 10.65
CA GLY A 1 -13.46 5.87 9.99
C GLY A 1 -13.82 5.50 8.58
N PHE A 2 -12.84 5.04 7.80
CA PHE A 2 -13.09 4.43 6.49
C PHE A 2 -13.54 2.97 6.68
N THR A 3 -14.37 2.46 5.76
CA THR A 3 -14.82 1.05 5.74
C THR A 3 -14.01 0.20 4.78
N SER A 4 -13.52 0.80 3.70
CA SER A 4 -12.59 0.23 2.73
C SER A 4 -11.85 1.34 2.00
N LEU A 5 -10.75 0.99 1.33
CA LEU A 5 -9.94 1.88 0.51
C LEU A 5 -9.87 1.44 -0.96
N ASN A 6 -9.56 2.41 -1.82
CA ASN A 6 -9.16 2.22 -3.20
C ASN A 6 -7.67 2.62 -3.32
N LEU A 7 -6.78 1.65 -3.50
CA LEU A 7 -5.35 1.86 -3.70
C LEU A 7 -5.10 2.04 -5.19
N THR A 8 -4.84 3.28 -5.63
CA THR A 8 -4.66 3.60 -7.06
C THR A 8 -3.19 3.72 -7.46
N LYS A 9 -2.91 3.55 -8.76
CA LYS A 9 -1.58 3.71 -9.38
C LYS A 9 -0.52 2.71 -8.92
N VAL A 10 -0.91 1.45 -8.67
CA VAL A 10 0.04 0.40 -8.30
C VAL A 10 0.97 0.08 -9.48
N ASP A 11 0.50 0.24 -10.71
CA ASP A 11 1.29 0.13 -11.95
C ASP A 11 2.54 1.01 -11.96
N VAL A 12 2.46 2.21 -11.37
CA VAL A 12 3.56 3.20 -11.33
C VAL A 12 4.75 2.73 -10.47
N LEU A 13 4.57 1.70 -9.65
CA LEU A 13 5.64 1.08 -8.85
C LEU A 13 6.37 -0.06 -9.59
N THR A 14 5.87 -0.46 -10.77
CA THR A 14 6.45 -1.53 -11.60
C THR A 14 7.83 -1.11 -12.13
N GLY A 15 8.80 -2.02 -12.07
CA GLY A 15 10.19 -1.78 -12.45
C GLY A 15 11.07 -1.24 -11.32
N LEU A 16 10.50 -0.87 -10.17
CA LEU A 16 11.28 -0.58 -8.96
C LEU A 16 11.83 -1.88 -8.37
N LYS A 17 13.12 -1.89 -7.99
CA LYS A 17 13.74 -3.03 -7.28
C LYS A 17 13.28 -3.12 -5.84
N GLU A 18 13.08 -1.97 -5.21
CA GLU A 18 12.70 -1.79 -3.82
C GLU A 18 11.63 -0.71 -3.73
N ILE A 19 10.64 -0.92 -2.86
CA ILE A 19 9.57 0.04 -2.57
C ILE A 19 9.68 0.43 -1.08
N LYS A 20 9.50 1.72 -0.78
CA LYS A 20 9.67 2.27 0.57
C LYS A 20 8.34 2.79 1.11
N ILE A 21 7.80 2.12 2.13
CA ILE A 21 6.59 2.54 2.84
C ILE A 21 7.00 3.41 4.02
N GLY A 22 6.61 4.69 4.03
CA GLY A 22 6.80 5.55 5.21
C GLY A 22 5.80 5.17 6.29
N LYS A 23 6.24 4.45 7.33
CA LYS A 23 5.36 3.87 8.36
C LYS A 23 5.27 4.69 9.65
N ALA A 24 6.20 5.62 9.89
CA ALA A 24 6.14 6.56 11.00
C ALA A 24 6.97 7.82 10.72
N TYR A 25 6.74 8.87 11.50
CA TYR A 25 7.63 10.04 11.59
C TYR A 25 8.38 9.99 12.93
N LYS A 26 9.63 10.45 12.94
CA LYS A 26 10.48 10.52 14.14
C LYS A 26 11.06 11.92 14.32
N ARG A 27 11.07 12.44 15.54
CA ARG A 27 11.64 13.76 15.91
C ARG A 27 12.41 13.60 17.22
N ASN A 28 13.69 13.96 17.24
CA ASN A 28 14.50 13.95 18.48
C ASN A 28 14.37 12.65 19.30
N GLU A 29 14.57 11.52 18.63
CA GLU A 29 14.39 10.14 19.13
C GLU A 29 12.94 9.64 19.31
N GLU A 30 11.96 10.52 19.53
CA GLU A 30 10.54 10.14 19.72
C GLU A 30 9.81 9.84 18.39
N TYR A 31 8.88 8.87 18.43
CA TYR A 31 7.98 8.55 17.32
C TYR A 31 6.66 9.34 17.42
N LEU A 32 6.23 9.94 16.31
CA LEU A 32 4.97 10.68 16.24
C LEU A 32 3.82 9.76 15.82
N THR A 33 2.68 9.89 16.50
CA THR A 33 1.45 9.12 16.23
C THR A 33 0.65 9.60 15.03
N THR A 34 0.92 10.82 14.54
CA THR A 34 0.27 11.44 13.37
C THR A 34 1.28 12.24 12.56
N MET A 35 0.93 12.59 11.31
CA MET A 35 1.69 13.58 10.54
C MET A 35 1.72 14.93 11.28
N PRO A 36 2.86 15.66 11.28
CA PRO A 36 2.93 17.01 11.81
C PRO A 36 1.90 17.97 11.18
N ALA A 37 1.34 18.87 12.00
CA ALA A 37 0.31 19.82 11.57
C ALA A 37 0.87 21.10 10.92
N SER A 38 2.16 21.39 11.10
CA SER A 38 2.84 22.55 10.51
C SER A 38 3.99 22.14 9.59
N LEU A 39 4.21 22.91 8.51
CA LEU A 39 5.29 22.65 7.56
C LEU A 39 6.67 22.68 8.23
N LYS A 40 6.88 23.61 9.18
CA LYS A 40 8.14 23.70 9.93
C LYS A 40 8.44 22.43 10.74
N GLU A 41 7.43 21.80 11.33
CA GLU A 41 7.61 20.54 12.04
C GLU A 41 7.75 19.35 11.08
N LEU A 42 7.15 19.43 9.90
CA LEU A 42 7.32 18.44 8.83
C LEU A 42 8.73 18.48 8.21
N GLU A 43 9.38 19.65 8.21
CA GLU A 43 10.80 19.83 7.85
C GLU A 43 11.77 19.29 8.92
N GLU A 44 11.30 19.13 10.17
CA GLU A 44 12.12 18.68 11.32
C GLU A 44 11.95 17.18 11.65
N VAL A 45 11.26 16.38 10.82
CA VAL A 45 11.02 14.94 11.06
C VAL A 45 11.71 14.00 10.06
N GLU A 46 12.24 12.90 10.59
CA GLU A 46 12.72 11.77 9.79
C GLU A 46 11.58 10.78 9.49
N VAL A 47 11.27 10.56 8.21
CA VAL A 47 10.35 9.49 7.81
C VAL A 47 11.03 8.13 8.01
N GLN A 48 10.44 7.29 8.86
CA GLN A 48 10.91 5.95 9.14
C GLN A 48 10.29 4.99 8.11
N TYR A 49 11.12 4.50 7.20
CA TYR A 49 10.69 3.63 6.10
C TYR A 49 10.76 2.15 6.46
N GLU A 50 9.81 1.38 5.91
CA GLU A 50 9.96 -0.06 5.68
C GLU A 50 10.29 -0.29 4.21
N ILE A 51 11.19 -1.24 3.92
CA ILE A 51 11.65 -1.55 2.57
C ILE A 51 11.12 -2.93 2.18
N MET A 52 10.46 -3.00 1.04
CA MET A 52 9.93 -4.24 0.45
C MET A 52 10.53 -4.46 -0.95
N PRO A 53 10.67 -5.71 -1.41
CA PRO A 53 11.01 -5.99 -2.81
C PRO A 53 9.89 -5.49 -3.73
N GLY A 54 10.26 -4.89 -4.86
CA GLY A 54 9.30 -4.53 -5.91
C GLY A 54 9.01 -5.68 -6.87
N TRP A 55 8.49 -5.34 -8.04
CA TRP A 55 8.19 -6.25 -9.16
C TRP A 55 8.58 -5.60 -10.48
N THR A 56 8.71 -6.41 -11.53
CA THR A 56 9.09 -6.00 -12.89
C THR A 56 8.06 -6.38 -13.95
N GLU A 57 7.15 -7.26 -13.58
CA GLU A 57 6.09 -7.83 -14.39
C GLU A 57 4.95 -6.81 -14.61
N ASP A 58 4.41 -6.76 -15.82
CA ASP A 58 3.30 -5.88 -16.18
C ASP A 58 1.99 -6.35 -15.55
N ILE A 59 1.39 -5.50 -14.70
CA ILE A 59 0.15 -5.78 -13.98
C ILE A 59 -1.10 -5.18 -14.65
N THR A 60 -0.96 -4.45 -15.77
CA THR A 60 -2.07 -3.70 -16.41
C THR A 60 -3.22 -4.56 -16.93
N ASN A 61 -2.99 -5.88 -17.05
CA ASN A 61 -3.99 -6.85 -17.49
C ASN A 61 -4.53 -7.74 -16.35
N CYS A 62 -4.10 -7.51 -15.09
CA CYS A 62 -4.57 -8.27 -13.93
C CYS A 62 -6.00 -7.85 -13.55
N THR A 63 -6.91 -8.82 -13.50
CA THR A 63 -8.33 -8.65 -13.16
C THR A 63 -8.68 -9.16 -11.76
N LYS A 64 -7.81 -10.02 -11.19
CA LYS A 64 -7.92 -10.56 -9.84
C LYS A 64 -6.64 -10.35 -9.03
N PHE A 65 -6.72 -10.53 -7.72
CA PHE A 65 -5.59 -10.33 -6.80
C PHE A 65 -4.51 -11.41 -6.94
N ASP A 66 -4.92 -12.67 -7.16
CA ASP A 66 -4.06 -13.83 -7.39
C ASP A 66 -3.29 -13.77 -8.73
N GLU A 67 -3.75 -12.92 -9.66
CA GLU A 67 -3.07 -12.64 -10.93
C GLU A 67 -1.90 -11.63 -10.79
N LEU A 68 -1.73 -10.99 -9.63
CA LEU A 68 -0.63 -10.07 -9.36
C LEU A 68 0.66 -10.81 -8.98
N PRO A 69 1.87 -10.26 -9.26
CA PRO A 69 3.13 -10.77 -8.73
C PRO A 69 3.12 -10.84 -7.21
N LEU A 70 3.72 -11.88 -6.63
CA LEU A 70 3.71 -12.11 -5.17
C LEU A 70 4.26 -10.91 -4.36
N THR A 71 5.27 -10.21 -4.86
CA THR A 71 5.80 -9.01 -4.20
C THR A 71 4.84 -7.81 -4.28
N CYS A 72 4.02 -7.73 -5.32
CA CYS A 72 2.92 -6.77 -5.43
C CYS A 72 1.77 -7.11 -4.46
N GLN A 73 1.36 -8.38 -4.39
CA GLN A 73 0.39 -8.85 -3.40
C GLN A 73 0.85 -8.52 -1.97
N ASN A 74 2.09 -8.86 -1.62
CA ASN A 74 2.68 -8.60 -0.31
C ASN A 74 2.73 -7.09 0.01
N TYR A 75 3.08 -6.24 -0.97
CA TYR A 75 3.05 -4.78 -0.79
C TYR A 75 1.65 -4.27 -0.46
N ILE A 76 0.62 -4.76 -1.16
CA ILE A 76 -0.78 -4.33 -0.94
C ILE A 76 -1.29 -4.81 0.43
N LEU A 77 -1.03 -6.07 0.80
CA LEU A 77 -1.34 -6.60 2.13
C LEU A 77 -0.65 -5.78 3.22
N ARG A 78 0.63 -5.46 3.05
CA ARG A 78 1.37 -4.70 4.06
C ARG A 78 0.90 -3.24 4.22
N VAL A 79 0.46 -2.60 3.14
CA VAL A 79 -0.20 -1.28 3.21
C VAL A 79 -1.57 -1.41 3.90
N GLN A 80 -2.31 -2.50 3.66
CA GLN A 80 -3.58 -2.78 4.36
C GLN A 80 -3.38 -2.98 5.87
N GLU A 81 -2.39 -3.79 6.29
CA GLU A 81 -2.01 -3.99 7.70
C GLU A 81 -1.71 -2.65 8.40
N LEU A 82 -0.83 -1.84 7.80
CA LEU A 82 -0.33 -0.58 8.38
C LEU A 82 -1.41 0.49 8.53
N ILE A 83 -2.48 0.42 7.74
CA ILE A 83 -3.62 1.34 7.82
C ILE A 83 -4.75 0.77 8.70
N GLY A 84 -4.85 -0.55 8.85
CA GLY A 84 -5.92 -1.21 9.59
C GLY A 84 -7.31 -1.08 8.94
N VAL A 85 -7.36 -0.94 7.61
CA VAL A 85 -8.60 -0.82 6.82
C VAL A 85 -8.48 -1.63 5.53
N PRO A 86 -9.47 -2.48 5.17
CA PRO A 86 -9.47 -3.26 3.93
C PRO A 86 -9.21 -2.45 2.66
N ILE A 87 -8.28 -2.92 1.82
CA ILE A 87 -8.09 -2.38 0.46
C ILE A 87 -8.96 -3.21 -0.49
N ARG A 88 -10.13 -2.67 -0.85
CA ARG A 88 -11.10 -3.35 -1.73
C ARG A 88 -10.74 -3.18 -3.20
N TRP A 89 -10.46 -1.97 -3.63
CA TRP A 89 -10.14 -1.67 -5.03
C TRP A 89 -8.65 -1.42 -5.22
N ILE A 90 -8.08 -1.95 -6.30
CA ILE A 90 -6.67 -1.83 -6.64
C ILE A 90 -6.57 -1.37 -8.10
N GLY A 91 -6.15 -0.13 -8.32
CA GLY A 91 -5.90 0.41 -9.65
C GLY A 91 -4.56 -0.05 -10.20
N VAL A 92 -4.59 -0.87 -11.25
CA VAL A 92 -3.45 -1.55 -11.87
C VAL A 92 -3.08 -0.98 -13.24
N GLY A 93 -3.70 0.13 -13.67
CA GLY A 93 -3.39 0.78 -14.94
C GLY A 93 -4.06 2.15 -15.11
N PRO A 94 -3.81 2.82 -16.25
CA PRO A 94 -4.27 4.19 -16.49
C PRO A 94 -5.73 4.32 -16.94
N ASN A 95 -6.39 3.25 -17.41
CA ASN A 95 -7.77 3.31 -17.91
C ASN A 95 -8.79 3.10 -16.78
N ARG A 96 -10.03 3.57 -17.01
CA ARG A 96 -11.15 3.50 -16.04
C ARG A 96 -11.60 2.07 -15.66
N LEU A 97 -11.08 1.04 -16.34
CA LEU A 97 -11.41 -0.37 -16.11
C LEU A 97 -10.21 -1.18 -15.60
N ASP A 98 -9.03 -0.57 -15.48
CA ASP A 98 -7.80 -1.23 -15.03
C ASP A 98 -7.80 -1.30 -13.49
N VAL A 99 -8.80 -1.97 -12.93
CA VAL A 99 -9.08 -2.01 -11.49
C VAL A 99 -9.58 -3.38 -11.06
N ILE A 100 -8.90 -3.97 -10.08
CA ILE A 100 -9.33 -5.18 -9.38
C ILE A 100 -10.32 -4.74 -8.28
N ASP A 101 -11.47 -5.42 -8.17
CA ASP A 101 -12.38 -5.32 -7.01
C ASP A 101 -12.31 -6.64 -6.22
N ARG A 102 -11.75 -6.60 -4.99
CA ARG A 102 -11.67 -7.74 -4.06
C ARG A 102 -13.01 -8.09 -3.39
N GLY A 103 -14.08 -7.35 -3.70
CA GLY A 103 -15.44 -7.60 -3.21
C GLY A 103 -15.68 -7.10 -1.78
N GLU A 104 -16.75 -7.59 -1.17
CA GLU A 104 -17.08 -7.32 0.23
C GLU A 104 -16.58 -8.46 1.12
N ASN A 105 -16.20 -8.14 2.36
CA ASN A 105 -15.62 -9.08 3.33
C ASN A 105 -14.23 -9.64 2.93
N TRP A 106 -13.45 -8.89 2.14
CA TRP A 106 -11.99 -9.04 2.18
C TRP A 106 -11.48 -8.50 3.52
N ASP A 107 -11.52 -9.36 4.53
CA ASP A 107 -11.27 -8.98 5.92
C ASP A 107 -9.76 -8.94 6.26
N LEU A 108 -9.44 -8.35 7.40
CA LEU A 108 -8.11 -8.34 8.03
C LEU A 108 -7.81 -9.63 8.82
N ALA A 109 -8.79 -10.52 8.94
CA ALA A 109 -8.73 -11.71 9.81
C ALA A 109 -8.61 -13.06 9.07
N ASN A 110 -8.67 -13.07 7.72
CA ASN A 110 -8.70 -14.29 6.92
C ASN A 110 -7.29 -14.70 6.42
N GLU A 111 -6.32 -14.80 7.33
CA GLU A 111 -4.92 -15.18 7.05
C GLU A 111 -4.58 -16.61 7.57
N GLU A 112 -5.53 -17.55 7.53
CA GLU A 112 -5.31 -18.96 7.90
C GLU A 112 -5.23 -19.94 6.69
N ASP A 113 -5.42 -19.48 5.45
CA ASP A 113 -5.58 -20.33 4.24
C ASP A 113 -4.59 -20.02 3.08
N TYR A 114 -3.38 -19.49 3.37
CA TYR A 114 -2.27 -19.33 2.40
C TYR A 114 -0.89 -19.65 3.01
#